data_AF-U2EAF5-F1
#
_entry.id   AF-U2EAF5-F1
#
_cell.length_a   1.000
_cell.length_b   1.000
_cell.length_c   1.000
_cell.angle_alpha   90.00
_cell.angle_beta   90.00
_cell.angle_gamma   90.00
#
_symmetry.space_group_name_H-M   'P 1'
#
loop_
_entity.id
_entity.type
_entity.pdbx_description
1 polymer ?
#
loop_
_entity_poly.entity_id
_entity_poly.type
_entity_poly.pdbx_seq_one_letter_code
_entity_poly.pdbx_strand_id
1 'polypeptide(L)'
;MSDMFTKDIVSMRITIIKEKKDCYIGKDFSGNKYKLIKDENCKSLKVGEDKYHYVEKVGSSLFYKNILRLLSKNEEHEISKNSKISSLSELGISMSNL
;
A
#
# COMPACT_ATOMS: atom_id res chain seq x y z
N MET A 1 0.51 -3.93 28.51
CA MET A 1 -0.38 -3.69 27.35
C MET A 1 0.42 -2.84 26.38
N SER A 2 0.94 -3.44 25.32
CA SER A 2 1.72 -2.73 24.30
C SER A 2 0.75 -2.06 23.33
N ASP A 3 0.76 -0.74 23.30
CA ASP A 3 0.00 0.08 22.36
C ASP A 3 0.28 -0.40 20.93
N MET A 4 -0.77 -0.92 20.31
CA MET A 4 -0.77 -1.42 18.95
C MET A 4 -0.72 -0.19 18.04
N PHE A 5 0.48 0.25 17.65
CA PHE A 5 0.64 1.31 16.66
C PHE A 5 -0.14 0.92 15.40
N THR A 6 -1.29 1.56 15.16
CA THR A 6 -2.04 1.43 13.91
C THR A 6 -1.17 2.01 12.81
N LYS A 7 -0.47 1.13 12.10
CA LYS A 7 0.26 1.44 10.88
C LYS A 7 -0.72 1.99 9.86
N ASP A 8 -0.41 3.15 9.29
CA ASP A 8 -1.25 3.81 8.30
C ASP A 8 -0.98 3.17 6.93
N ILE A 9 -1.75 2.11 6.64
CA ILE A 9 -1.59 1.25 5.46
C ILE A 9 -2.67 1.57 4.44
N VAL A 10 -2.25 1.79 3.19
CA VAL A 10 -3.15 2.14 2.09
C VAL A 10 -2.83 1.32 0.84
N SER A 11 -3.86 0.98 0.06
CA SER A 11 -3.68 0.49 -1.30
C SER A 11 -3.71 1.69 -2.25
N MET A 12 -2.66 1.87 -3.04
CA MET A 12 -2.59 2.98 -4.00
C MET A 12 -1.89 2.58 -5.30
N ARG A 13 -2.36 3.15 -6.41
CA ARG A 13 -1.73 3.00 -7.72
C ARG A 13 -0.56 3.96 -7.85
N ILE A 14 0.63 3.43 -8.09
CA ILE A 14 1.85 4.22 -8.23
C ILE A 14 2.55 3.83 -9.53
N THR A 15 2.90 4.85 -10.32
CA THR A 15 3.81 4.68 -11.45
C THR A 15 5.24 4.96 -11.01
N ILE A 16 6.15 4.01 -11.19
CA ILE A 16 7.58 4.17 -10.89
C ILE A 16 8.24 4.99 -12.00
N ILE A 17 8.74 6.17 -11.67
CA ILE A 17 9.32 7.11 -12.64
C ILE A 17 10.85 7.16 -12.61
N LYS A 18 11.46 6.78 -11.49
CA LYS A 18 12.91 6.81 -11.34
C LYS A 18 13.38 5.82 -10.29
N GLU A 19 14.46 5.13 -10.61
CA GLU A 19 15.19 4.29 -9.67
C GLU A 19 16.42 5.03 -9.14
N LYS A 20 16.68 4.92 -7.83
CA LYS A 20 17.89 5.37 -7.15
C LYS A 20 18.51 4.19 -6.41
N LYS A 21 19.72 4.38 -5.86
CA LYS A 21 20.45 3.36 -5.11
C LYS A 21 19.58 2.71 -4.02
N ASP A 22 18.96 3.53 -3.17
CA ASP A 22 18.26 3.06 -1.95
C ASP A 22 16.73 3.27 -1.98
N CYS A 23 16.18 3.75 -3.09
CA CYS A 23 14.74 3.98 -3.22
C CYS A 23 14.27 4.00 -4.68
N TYR A 24 12.96 3.82 -4.86
CA TYR A 24 12.25 4.22 -6.07
C TYR A 24 11.52 5.54 -5.84
N ILE A 25 11.38 6.32 -6.89
CA ILE A 25 10.50 7.49 -6.91
C ILE A 25 9.30 7.11 -7.77
N GLY A 26 8.12 7.22 -7.17
CA GLY A 26 6.85 7.00 -7.82
C GLY A 26 6.01 8.27 -7.89
N LYS A 27 4.99 8.25 -8.74
CA LYS A 27 3.92 9.25 -8.73
C LYS A 27 2.55 8.58 -8.78
N ASP A 28 1.55 9.20 -8.16
CA ASP A 28 0.16 8.83 -8.37
C ASP A 28 -0.41 9.50 -9.62
N PHE A 29 -1.69 9.21 -9.92
CA PHE A 29 -2.41 9.80 -11.04
C PHE A 29 -2.61 11.32 -10.91
N SER A 30 -2.69 11.82 -9.67
CA SER A 30 -2.78 13.27 -9.38
C SER A 30 -1.43 13.99 -9.48
N GLY A 31 -0.34 13.27 -9.76
CA GLY A 31 1.01 13.83 -9.89
C GLY A 31 1.75 14.03 -8.58
N ASN A 32 1.21 13.60 -7.43
CA ASN A 32 1.94 13.62 -6.17
C ASN A 32 3.11 12.64 -6.25
N LYS A 33 4.28 13.05 -5.73
CA LYS A 33 5.50 12.24 -5.74
C LYS A 33 5.70 11.52 -4.42
N TYR A 34 6.15 10.28 -4.51
CA TYR A 34 6.37 9.36 -3.40
C TYR A 34 7.78 8.81 -3.45
N LYS A 35 8.36 8.56 -2.28
CA LYS A 35 9.62 7.82 -2.15
C LYS A 35 9.32 6.43 -1.61
N LEU A 36 9.58 5.39 -2.40
CA LEU A 36 9.43 4.00 -1.98
C LEU A 36 10.80 3.48 -1.54
N ILE A 37 10.94 3.10 -0.28
CA ILE A 37 12.20 2.57 0.25
C ILE A 37 12.48 1.21 -0.39
N LYS A 38 13.70 1.01 -0.87
CA LYS A 38 14.14 -0.31 -1.34
C LYS A 38 14.44 -1.19 -0.14
N ASP A 39 13.59 -2.16 0.07
CA ASP A 39 13.80 -3.29 0.96
C ASP A 39 13.66 -4.61 0.19
N GLU A 40 13.59 -5.72 0.92
CA GLU A 40 13.40 -7.04 0.33
C GLU A 40 12.07 -7.22 -0.42
N ASN A 41 11.06 -6.40 -0.12
CA ASN A 41 9.73 -6.45 -0.72
C ASN A 41 9.67 -5.65 -2.04
N CYS A 42 10.61 -4.73 -2.26
CA CYS A 42 10.71 -3.88 -3.44
C CYS A 42 11.46 -4.51 -4.63
N LYS A 43 11.98 -5.74 -4.50
CA LYS A 43 12.92 -6.34 -5.48
C LYS A 43 12.37 -6.51 -6.90
N SER A 44 11.04 -6.51 -7.09
CA SER A 44 10.41 -6.74 -8.39
C SER A 44 10.10 -5.47 -9.18
N LEU A 45 10.25 -4.27 -8.59
CA LEU A 45 9.79 -3.04 -9.21
C LEU A 45 10.74 -2.55 -10.31
N LYS A 46 10.17 -2.08 -11.42
CA LYS A 46 10.91 -1.48 -12.54
C LYS A 46 10.41 -0.07 -12.87
N VAL A 47 11.29 0.76 -13.41
CA VAL A 47 10.89 2.06 -13.97
C VAL A 47 9.90 1.85 -15.12
N GLY A 48 8.82 2.63 -15.13
CA GLY A 48 7.70 2.50 -16.07
C GLY A 48 6.59 1.57 -15.58
N GLU A 49 6.79 0.85 -14.47
CA GLU A 49 5.75 0.02 -13.87
C GLU A 49 4.65 0.89 -13.25
N ASP A 50 3.39 0.57 -13.55
CA ASP A 50 2.21 1.26 -13.05
C ASP A 50 1.21 0.23 -12.52
N LYS A 51 1.20 0.05 -11.19
CA LYS A 51 0.39 -0.97 -10.50
C LYS A 51 -0.14 -0.46 -9.17
N TYR A 52 -1.13 -1.18 -8.64
CA TYR A 52 -1.57 -1.02 -7.26
C TYR A 52 -0.58 -1.70 -6.32
N HIS A 53 -0.19 -0.99 -5.28
CA HIS A 53 0.67 -1.47 -4.23
C HIS A 53 0.01 -1.21 -2.87
N TYR A 54 0.08 -2.20 -1.99
CA TYR A 54 -0.12 -1.95 -0.56
C TYR A 54 1.15 -1.32 -0.02
N VAL A 55 0.99 -0.14 0.56
CA VAL A 55 2.10 0.65 1.09
C VAL A 55 1.80 1.11 2.51
N GLU A 56 2.83 1.10 3.33
CA GLU A 56 2.82 1.67 4.66
C GLU A 56 3.45 3.06 4.59
N LYS A 57 2.75 4.06 5.11
CA LYS A 57 3.32 5.40 5.24
C LYS A 57 4.27 5.42 6.44
N VAL A 58 5.56 5.54 6.15
CA VAL A 58 6.61 5.53 7.18
C VAL A 58 7.08 6.93 7.57
N GLY A 59 6.71 7.96 6.79
CA GLY A 59 7.04 9.35 7.14
C GLY A 59 6.87 10.33 5.99
N SER A 60 7.46 11.52 6.16
CA SER A 60 7.51 12.59 5.17
C SER A 60 8.88 13.28 5.18
N SER A 61 9.20 14.04 4.15
CA SER A 61 10.42 14.87 4.09
C SER A 61 10.18 16.15 3.30
N LEU A 62 11.11 17.11 3.39
CA LEU A 62 11.07 18.36 2.61
C LEU A 62 10.89 18.16 1.09
N PHE A 63 11.39 17.05 0.54
CA PHE A 63 11.36 16.79 -0.92
C PHE A 63 10.25 15.82 -1.34
N TYR A 64 9.64 15.10 -0.41
CA TYR A 64 8.66 14.07 -0.69
C TYR A 64 7.53 14.13 0.33
N LYS A 65 6.31 14.33 -0.16
CA LYS A 65 5.09 14.36 0.68
C LYS A 65 4.95 13.11 1.54
N ASN A 66 5.25 11.94 0.97
CA ASN A 66 5.17 10.66 1.67
C ASN A 66 6.38 9.78 1.32
N ILE A 67 6.95 9.19 2.37
CA ILE A 67 7.90 8.09 2.29
C ILE A 67 7.12 6.81 2.60
N LEU A 68 7.24 5.83 1.71
CA LEU A 68 6.45 4.62 1.69
C LEU A 68 7.36 3.38 1.78
N ARG A 69 6.84 2.33 2.42
CA ARG A 69 7.40 0.98 2.40
C ARG A 69 6.40 0.04 1.72
N LEU A 70 6.87 -0.85 0.85
CA LEU A 70 6.01 -1.92 0.32
C LEU A 70 5.76 -2.96 1.40
N LEU A 71 4.52 -3.44 1.47
CA LEU A 71 4.20 -4.53 2.37
C LEU A 71 4.65 -5.87 1.78
N SER A 72 4.99 -6.80 2.66
CA SER A 72 5.20 -8.19 2.30
C SER A 72 3.87 -8.90 2.05
N LYS A 73 3.89 -10.01 1.30
CA LYS A 73 2.67 -10.83 1.05
C LYS A 73 1.98 -11.31 2.33
N ASN A 74 2.75 -11.54 3.40
CA ASN A 74 2.19 -11.97 4.68
C ASN A 74 1.41 -10.83 5.33
N GLU A 75 1.95 -9.61 5.32
CA GLU A 75 1.26 -8.43 5.85
C GLU A 75 0.02 -8.08 5.01
N GLU A 76 0.09 -8.21 3.68
CA GLU A 76 -1.08 -8.08 2.79
C GLU A 76 -2.19 -9.09 3.15
N HIS A 77 -1.82 -10.33 3.46
CA HIS A 77 -2.77 -11.37 3.83
C HIS A 77 -3.42 -11.12 5.20
N GLU A 78 -2.68 -10.59 6.17
CA GLU A 78 -3.24 -10.18 7.46
C GLU A 78 -4.25 -9.03 7.31
N ILE A 79 -3.95 -8.05 6.45
CA ILE A 79 -4.89 -6.98 6.11
C ILE A 79 -6.13 -7.58 5.46
N SER A 80 -5.99 -8.49 4.51
CA SER A 80 -7.14 -9.11 3.83
C SER A 80 -8.05 -9.91 4.78
N LYS A 81 -7.47 -10.49 5.83
CA LYS A 81 -8.20 -11.23 6.88
C LYS A 81 -8.92 -10.29 7.83
N ASN A 82 -8.29 -9.17 8.20
CA ASN A 82 -8.89 -8.15 9.06
C ASN A 82 -9.88 -7.26 8.29
N SER A 83 -9.74 -7.17 6.97
CA SER A 83 -10.68 -6.51 6.06
C SER A 83 -11.74 -7.46 5.52
N LYS A 84 -11.85 -8.70 6.04
CA LYS A 84 -13.02 -9.54 5.78
C LYS A 84 -14.23 -8.85 6.38
N ILE A 85 -14.80 -8.01 5.54
CA ILE A 85 -16.21 -7.73 5.36
C ILE A 85 -17.00 -8.88 5.97
N SER A 86 -17.67 -8.55 7.07
CA SER A 86 -18.85 -9.23 7.59
C SER A 86 -19.63 -9.80 6.42
N SER A 87 -19.82 -11.12 6.43
CA SER A 87 -20.45 -11.86 5.33
C SER A 87 -21.73 -11.16 4.84
N LEU A 88 -22.14 -11.32 3.56
CA LEU A 88 -23.41 -10.75 3.07
C LEU A 88 -24.62 -11.10 3.97
N SER A 89 -24.54 -12.25 4.66
CA SER A 89 -25.47 -12.67 5.72
C SER A 89 -25.49 -11.75 6.95
N GLU A 90 -24.36 -11.16 7.33
CA GLU A 90 -24.25 -10.19 8.44
C GLU A 90 -24.71 -8.78 8.04
N LEU A 91 -24.80 -8.47 6.73
CA LEU A 91 -25.37 -7.23 6.20
C LEU A 91 -26.89 -7.30 5.96
N GLY A 92 -27.53 -8.43 6.30
CA GLY A 92 -28.99 -8.61 6.16
C GLY A 92 -29.50 -8.73 4.73
N ILE A 93 -28.61 -8.89 3.73
CA ILE A 93 -29.01 -9.04 2.33
C ILE A 93 -29.22 -10.52 2.04
N SER A 94 -30.45 -10.99 2.24
CA SER A 94 -30.88 -12.33 1.84
C SER A 94 -31.16 -12.37 0.34
N MET A 95 -30.52 -13.31 -0.37
CA MET A 95 -30.79 -13.65 -1.78
C MET A 95 -32.12 -14.39 -1.99
N SER A 96 -33.10 -14.19 -1.11
CA SER A 96 -34.41 -14.86 -1.19
C SER A 96 -35.42 -14.16 -2.10
N ASN A 97 -35.08 -13.00 -2.69
CA ASN A 97 -35.96 -12.24 -3.59
C ASN A 97 -35.29 -11.92 -4.95
N LEU A 98 -34.60 -12.89 -5.56
CA LEU A 98 -34.21 -12.84 -6.96
C LEU A 98 -34.91 -13.95 -7.75
#